data_AF-A0A7S2NHS7-F1
#
_entry.id   AF-A0A7S2NHS7-F1
#
_cell.length_a   1.000
_cell.length_b   1.000
_cell.length_c   1.000
_cell.angle_alpha   90.00
_cell.angle_beta   90.00
_cell.angle_gamma   90.00
#
_symmetry.space_group_name_H-M   'P 1'
#
loop_
_entity.id
_entity.type
_entity.pdbx_description
1 polymer ?
#
loop_
_entity_poly.entity_id
_entity_poly.type
_entity_poly.pdbx_seq_one_letter_code
_entity_poly.pdbx_strand_id
1 'polypeptide(L)'
;AEKLGFYCLDCRKPVCSHCLILGDHKGHNQSPIDKAFETGKETVGAWVDRLKQRMEQTQNLLDQLRVSEQEVDRGAEAQRDIINREMDHLRELIETKRQQLISRSLHEEKQKRAQLQGQIDRV
;
A
#
# COMPACT_ATOMS: atom_id res chain seq x y z
N ALA A 1 -49.53 -37.20 -3.01
CA ALA A 1 -48.94 -35.90 -2.68
C ALA A 1 -49.31 -34.92 -3.80
N GLU A 2 -49.79 -33.72 -3.47
CA GLU A 2 -50.02 -32.68 -4.50
C GLU A 2 -48.69 -32.19 -5.09
N LYS A 3 -48.70 -31.82 -6.38
CA LYS A 3 -47.51 -31.29 -7.06
C LYS A 3 -47.21 -29.87 -6.57
N LEU A 4 -45.96 -29.61 -6.19
CA LEU A 4 -45.48 -28.25 -5.94
C LEU A 4 -45.32 -27.53 -7.28
N GLY A 5 -46.22 -26.58 -7.55
CA GLY A 5 -46.25 -25.81 -8.81
C GLY A 5 -45.98 -24.33 -8.64
N PHE A 6 -45.92 -23.85 -7.40
CA PHE A 6 -45.80 -22.43 -7.08
C PHE A 6 -44.69 -22.20 -6.07
N TYR A 7 -44.19 -20.97 -6.02
CA TYR A 7 -43.26 -20.48 -5.02
C TYR A 7 -43.90 -19.30 -4.30
N CYS A 8 -44.05 -19.40 -2.97
CA CYS A 8 -44.53 -18.31 -2.16
C CYS A 8 -43.37 -17.33 -1.92
N LEU A 9 -43.50 -16.10 -2.40
CA LEU A 9 -42.46 -15.07 -2.35
C LEU A 9 -42.27 -14.53 -0.92
N ASP A 10 -43.37 -14.44 -0.16
CA ASP A 10 -43.34 -13.92 1.20
C ASP A 10 -42.67 -14.94 2.15
N CYS A 11 -42.98 -16.23 1.98
CA CYS A 11 -42.43 -17.31 2.82
C CYS A 11 -41.17 -17.95 2.26
N ARG A 12 -40.76 -17.59 1.03
CA ARG A 12 -39.57 -18.08 0.33
C ARG A 12 -39.45 -19.61 0.24
N LYS A 13 -40.57 -20.31 -0.03
CA LYS A 13 -40.60 -21.77 -0.18
C LYS A 13 -41.58 -22.23 -1.27
N PRO A 14 -41.32 -23.39 -1.91
CA PRO A 14 -42.26 -23.97 -2.86
C PRO A 14 -43.53 -24.47 -2.17
N VAL A 15 -44.67 -24.30 -2.82
CA VAL A 15 -46.01 -24.63 -2.30
C VAL A 15 -46.88 -25.24 -3.40
N CYS A 16 -47.89 -26.03 -3.01
CA CYS A 16 -48.92 -26.56 -3.92
C CYS A 16 -50.13 -25.62 -3.99
N SER A 17 -51.09 -25.92 -4.87
CA SER A 17 -52.32 -25.14 -5.01
C SER A 17 -53.19 -25.17 -3.74
N HIS A 18 -53.25 -26.29 -3.02
CA HIS A 18 -54.02 -26.35 -1.76
C HIS A 18 -53.48 -25.37 -0.72
N CYS A 19 -52.16 -25.31 -0.53
CA CYS A 19 -51.51 -24.36 0.37
C CYS A 19 -51.86 -22.91 0.07
N LEU A 20 -52.02 -22.55 -1.21
CA LEU A 20 -52.32 -21.18 -1.65
C LEU A 20 -53.81 -20.80 -1.54
N ILE A 21 -54.72 -21.75 -1.73
CA ILE A 21 -56.17 -21.45 -1.81
C ILE A 21 -56.83 -21.65 -0.44
N LEU A 22 -56.46 -22.72 0.26
CA LEU A 22 -57.13 -23.18 1.49
C LEU A 22 -56.20 -23.25 2.70
N GLY A 23 -54.88 -23.31 2.48
CA GLY A 23 -53.88 -23.43 3.54
C GLY A 23 -53.25 -22.11 3.99
N ASP A 24 -52.12 -22.24 4.67
CA ASP A 24 -51.42 -21.15 5.38
C ASP A 24 -50.82 -20.06 4.48
N HIS A 25 -50.82 -20.25 3.15
CA HIS A 25 -50.28 -19.29 2.20
C HIS A 25 -51.36 -18.49 1.47
N LYS A 26 -52.61 -18.56 1.95
CA LYS A 26 -53.71 -17.80 1.38
C LYS A 26 -53.47 -16.30 1.49
N GLY A 27 -53.47 -15.64 0.33
CA GLY A 27 -53.27 -14.20 0.23
C GLY A 27 -51.80 -13.75 0.23
N HIS A 28 -50.83 -14.68 0.32
CA HIS A 28 -49.43 -14.35 0.10
C HIS A 28 -49.13 -14.15 -1.38
N ASN A 29 -48.06 -13.42 -1.70
CA ASN A 29 -47.58 -13.30 -3.06
C ASN A 29 -47.00 -14.64 -3.54
N GLN A 30 -47.38 -15.06 -4.75
CA GLN A 30 -46.85 -16.26 -5.39
C GLN A 30 -46.37 -16.03 -6.82
N SER A 31 -45.49 -16.91 -7.28
CA SER A 31 -45.08 -17.05 -8.68
C SER A 31 -45.11 -18.53 -9.08
N PRO A 32 -45.32 -18.88 -10.36
CA PRO A 32 -45.03 -20.23 -10.84
C PRO A 32 -43.60 -20.63 -10.45
N ILE A 33 -43.43 -21.87 -9.99
CA ILE A 33 -42.15 -22.33 -9.45
C ILE A 33 -41.02 -22.25 -10.49
N ASP A 34 -41.30 -22.55 -11.76
CA ASP A 34 -40.33 -22.48 -12.85
C ASP A 34 -39.85 -21.04 -13.09
N LYS A 35 -40.78 -20.08 -13.04
CA LYS A 35 -40.45 -18.65 -13.17
C LYS A 35 -39.61 -18.17 -12.00
N ALA A 36 -39.98 -18.55 -10.77
CA ALA A 36 -39.20 -18.20 -9.58
C ALA A 36 -37.78 -18.81 -9.61
N PHE A 37 -37.66 -20.04 -10.13
CA PHE A 37 -36.38 -20.71 -10.32
C PHE A 37 -35.50 -19.96 -11.33
N GLU A 38 -36.01 -19.65 -12.53
CA GLU A 38 -35.21 -18.95 -13.54
C GLU A 38 -34.78 -17.56 -13.05
N THR A 39 -35.68 -16.78 -12.43
CA THR A 39 -35.32 -15.49 -11.82
C THR A 39 -34.26 -15.65 -10.73
N GLY A 40 -34.38 -16.67 -9.88
CA GLY A 40 -33.39 -16.96 -8.84
C GLY A 40 -32.02 -17.32 -9.41
N LYS A 41 -32.00 -18.17 -10.44
CA LYS A 41 -30.79 -18.60 -11.15
C LYS A 41 -30.08 -17.43 -11.82
N GLU A 42 -30.80 -16.60 -12.57
CA GLU A 42 -30.26 -15.39 -13.19
C GLU A 42 -29.70 -14.42 -12.15
N THR A 43 -30.46 -14.20 -11.07
CA THR A 43 -30.04 -13.32 -9.98
C THR A 43 -28.73 -13.82 -9.40
N VAL A 44 -28.67 -15.07 -8.93
CA VAL A 44 -27.45 -15.65 -8.34
C VAL A 44 -26.28 -15.58 -9.33
N GLY A 45 -26.50 -15.87 -10.62
CA GLY A 45 -25.49 -15.70 -11.66
C GLY A 45 -24.91 -14.28 -11.69
N ALA A 46 -25.77 -13.27 -11.73
CA ALA A 46 -25.35 -11.87 -11.73
C ALA A 46 -24.61 -11.47 -10.43
N TRP A 47 -24.98 -12.03 -9.27
CA TRP A 47 -24.24 -11.81 -8.02
C TRP A 47 -22.85 -12.47 -8.06
N VAL A 48 -22.75 -13.69 -8.59
CA VAL A 48 -21.46 -14.39 -8.77
C VAL A 48 -20.52 -13.59 -9.66
N ASP A 49 -21.01 -13.09 -10.79
CA ASP A 49 -20.18 -12.31 -11.72
C ASP A 49 -19.72 -10.99 -11.11
N ARG A 50 -20.59 -10.29 -10.37
CA ARG A 50 -20.20 -9.10 -9.60
C ARG A 50 -19.16 -9.40 -8.54
N LEU A 51 -19.26 -10.53 -7.84
CA LEU A 51 -18.27 -10.92 -6.83
C LEU A 51 -16.92 -11.23 -7.47
N LYS A 52 -16.89 -11.93 -8.60
CA LYS A 52 -15.66 -12.18 -9.36
C LYS A 52 -14.98 -10.88 -9.77
N GLN A 53 -15.74 -9.94 -10.33
CA GLN A 53 -15.21 -8.63 -10.72
C GLN A 53 -14.62 -7.87 -9.52
N ARG A 54 -15.32 -7.87 -8.36
CA ARG A 54 -14.82 -7.22 -7.15
C ARG A 54 -13.57 -7.89 -6.59
N MET A 55 -13.47 -9.21 -6.68
CA MET A 55 -12.26 -9.94 -6.28
C MET A 55 -11.06 -9.54 -7.14
N GLU A 56 -11.24 -9.50 -8.47
CA GLU A 56 -10.19 -9.05 -9.40
C GLU A 56 -9.73 -7.62 -9.10
N GLN A 57 -10.68 -6.70 -8.89
CA GLN A 57 -10.38 -5.30 -8.53
C GLN A 57 -9.60 -5.21 -7.20
N THR A 58 -9.99 -6.00 -6.20
CA THR A 58 -9.32 -6.03 -4.90
C THR A 58 -7.91 -6.60 -5.02
N GLN A 59 -7.73 -7.64 -5.83
CA GLN A 59 -6.41 -8.23 -6.09
C GLN A 59 -5.49 -7.24 -6.81
N ASN A 60 -6.00 -6.54 -7.83
CA ASN A 60 -5.25 -5.51 -8.54
C ASN A 60 -4.81 -4.37 -7.60
N LEU A 61 -5.69 -3.92 -6.71
CA LEU A 61 -5.35 -2.91 -5.71
C LEU A 61 -4.27 -3.41 -4.75
N LEU A 62 -4.36 -4.65 -4.29
CA LEU A 62 -3.36 -5.26 -3.42
C LEU A 62 -1.98 -5.31 -4.09
N ASP A 63 -1.94 -5.66 -5.37
CA ASP A 63 -0.68 -5.73 -6.11
C ASP A 63 -0.08 -4.33 -6.35
N GLN A 64 -0.92 -3.31 -6.59
CA GLN A 64 -0.47 -1.92 -6.62
C GLN A 64 0.11 -1.45 -5.28
N LEU A 65 -0.52 -1.81 -4.16
CA LEU A 65 -0.02 -1.47 -2.82
C LEU A 65 1.33 -2.12 -2.54
N ARG A 66 1.53 -3.39 -2.94
CA ARG A 66 2.82 -4.08 -2.81
C ARG A 66 3.93 -3.41 -3.62
N VAL A 67 3.61 -2.95 -4.83
CA VAL A 67 4.58 -2.19 -5.64
C VAL A 67 4.91 -0.85 -4.96
N SER A 68 3.90 -0.14 -4.47
CA SER A 68 4.11 1.14 -3.78
C SER A 68 4.96 0.99 -2.51
N GLU A 69 4.78 -0.09 -1.74
CA GLU A 69 5.62 -0.42 -0.58
C GLU A 69 7.10 -0.58 -0.99
N GLN A 70 7.37 -1.32 -2.06
CA GLN A 70 8.73 -1.48 -2.58
C GLN A 70 9.35 -0.15 -3.06
N GLU A 71 8.54 0.74 -3.65
CA GLU A 71 9.00 2.07 -4.07
C GLU A 71 9.34 2.96 -2.86
N VAL A 72 8.59 2.86 -1.77
CA VAL A 72 8.90 3.56 -0.51
C VAL A 72 10.24 3.10 0.04
N ASP A 73 10.50 1.78 0.08
CA ASP A 73 11.77 1.24 0.58
C ASP A 73 12.96 1.70 -0.26
N ARG A 74 12.83 1.61 -1.60
CA ARG A 74 13.87 2.09 -2.54
C ARG A 74 14.12 3.59 -2.39
N GLY A 75 13.05 4.38 -2.26
CA GLY A 75 13.15 5.82 -2.05
C GLY A 75 13.85 6.17 -0.74
N ALA A 76 13.54 5.45 0.34
CA ALA A 76 14.19 5.62 1.63
C ALA A 76 15.69 5.25 1.59
N GLU A 77 16.05 4.16 0.93
CA GLU A 77 17.45 3.76 0.73
C GLU A 77 18.22 4.82 -0.09
N ALA A 78 17.67 5.23 -1.23
CA ALA A 78 18.26 6.28 -2.05
C ALA A 78 18.45 7.60 -1.29
N GLN A 79 17.49 7.98 -0.44
CA GLN A 79 17.60 9.19 0.38
C GLN A 79 18.69 9.05 1.44
N ARG A 80 18.84 7.88 2.08
CA ARG A 80 19.94 7.62 3.03
C ARG A 80 21.30 7.71 2.35
N ASP A 81 21.42 7.19 1.13
CA ASP A 81 22.64 7.28 0.33
C ASP A 81 23.01 8.73 0.02
N ILE A 82 22.04 9.56 -0.38
CA ILE A 82 22.26 10.98 -0.62
C ILE A 82 22.77 11.65 0.66
N ILE A 83 22.10 11.42 1.80
CA ILE A 83 22.50 11.98 3.09
C ILE A 83 23.95 11.57 3.43
N ASN A 84 24.29 10.29 3.28
CA ASN A 84 25.64 9.80 3.58
C ASN A 84 26.69 10.49 2.69
N ARG A 85 26.44 10.61 1.38
CA ARG A 85 27.35 11.29 0.45
C ARG A 85 27.56 12.76 0.81
N GLU A 86 26.49 13.48 1.13
CA GLU A 86 26.58 14.88 1.56
C GLU A 86 27.37 15.02 2.86
N MET A 87 27.15 14.12 3.83
CA MET A 87 27.89 14.12 5.08
C MET A 87 29.38 13.79 4.88
N ASP A 88 29.71 12.87 3.99
CA ASP A 88 31.09 12.54 3.64
C ASP A 88 31.79 13.71 2.95
N HIS A 89 31.09 14.41 2.05
CA HIS A 89 31.61 15.62 1.42
C HIS A 89 31.89 16.72 2.46
N LEU A 90 30.96 16.95 3.40
CA LEU A 90 31.18 17.92 4.49
C LEU A 90 32.37 17.53 5.38
N ARG A 91 32.57 16.24 5.68
CA ARG A 91 33.75 15.76 6.41
C ARG A 91 35.04 16.09 5.68
N GLU A 92 35.08 15.85 4.37
CA GLU A 92 36.24 16.15 3.52
C GLU A 92 36.58 17.65 3.53
N LEU A 93 35.57 18.52 3.42
CA LEU A 93 35.75 19.97 3.48
C LEU A 93 36.32 20.43 4.83
N ILE A 94 35.78 19.88 5.94
CA ILE A 94 36.25 20.19 7.29
C ILE A 94 37.70 19.73 7.48
N GLU A 95 38.04 18.51 7.05
CA GLU A 95 39.39 17.99 7.21
C GLU A 95 40.40 18.74 6.33
N THR A 96 40.02 19.10 5.11
CA THR A 96 40.82 19.97 4.24
C THR A 96 41.09 21.32 4.93
N LYS A 97 40.06 21.94 5.51
CA LYS A 97 40.22 23.21 6.22
C LYS A 97 41.11 23.08 7.44
N ARG A 98 40.98 21.98 8.19
CA ARG A 98 41.85 21.67 9.34
C ARG A 98 43.31 21.59 8.92
N GLN A 99 43.61 20.83 7.87
CA GLN A 99 44.98 20.69 7.35
C GLN A 99 45.57 22.03 6.91
N GLN A 100 44.78 22.87 6.23
CA GLN A 100 45.21 24.22 5.85
C GLN A 100 45.58 25.08 7.07
N LEU A 101 44.76 25.07 8.12
CA LEU A 101 45.00 25.85 9.34
C LEU A 101 46.25 25.36 10.09
N ILE A 102 46.43 24.05 10.20
CA ILE A 102 47.64 23.44 10.81
C ILE A 102 48.88 23.83 10.01
N SER A 103 48.85 23.69 8.69
CA SER A 103 49.96 24.05 7.80
C SER A 103 50.37 25.52 7.95
N ARG A 104 49.38 26.42 8.01
CA ARG A 104 49.62 27.85 8.26
C ARG A 104 50.27 28.09 9.62
N SER A 105 49.78 27.45 10.68
CA SER A 105 50.35 27.57 12.02
C SER A 105 51.79 27.10 12.09
N LEU A 106 52.12 25.97 11.45
CA LEU A 106 53.49 25.46 11.35
C LEU A 106 54.41 26.42 10.59
N HIS A 107 53.91 27.05 9.53
CA HIS A 107 54.66 28.05 8.78
C HIS A 107 54.98 29.28 9.64
N GLU A 108 53.97 29.82 10.34
CA GLU A 108 54.13 30.96 11.24
C GLU A 108 55.10 30.63 12.40
N GLU A 109 55.04 29.41 12.94
CA GLU A 109 55.93 28.93 13.99
C GLU A 109 57.40 28.87 13.50
N LYS A 110 57.63 28.30 12.33
CA LYS A 110 58.96 28.23 11.70
C LYS A 110 59.53 29.62 11.42
N GLN A 111 58.71 30.55 10.93
CA GLN A 111 59.13 31.93 10.69
C GLN A 111 59.56 32.64 11.99
N LYS A 112 58.75 32.52 13.05
CA LYS A 112 59.07 33.11 14.36
C LYS A 112 60.35 32.51 14.95
N ARG A 113 60.55 31.19 14.85
CA ARG A 113 61.80 30.55 15.28
C ARG A 113 63.01 31.05 14.51
N ALA A 114 62.92 31.15 13.18
CA ALA A 114 64.01 31.65 12.35
C ALA A 114 64.38 33.10 12.70
N GLN A 115 63.39 33.95 12.98
CA GLN A 115 63.61 35.33 13.42
C GLN A 115 64.34 35.38 14.77
N LEU A 116 63.92 34.57 15.75
CA LEU A 116 64.57 34.49 17.05
C LEU A 116 66.02 34.01 16.93
N GLN A 117 66.28 32.98 16.11
CA GLN A 117 67.64 32.49 15.89
C GLN A 117 68.55 33.57 15.29
N GLY A 118 68.05 34.30 14.27
CA GLY A 118 68.80 35.40 13.68
C GLY A 118 69.06 36.59 14.61
N GLN A 119 68.30 36.72 15.71
CA GLN A 119 68.60 37.69 16.78
C GLN A 119 69.67 37.16 17.73
N ILE A 120 69.63 35.87 18.08
CA ILE A 120 70.65 35.21 18.91
C ILE A 120 72.02 35.28 18.24
N ASP A 121 72.11 35.01 16.94
CA ASP A 121 73.38 34.98 16.20
C ASP A 121 74.07 36.37 16.08
N ARG A 122 73.39 37.45 16.48
CA ARG A 122 73.91 38.84 16.44
C ARG A 122 74.43 39.34 17.79
N VAL A 123 74.24 38.59 18.86
CA VAL A 123 74.74 38.87 20.21
C VAL A 123 76.09 38.21 20.39
#